data_AF-A0A0M4ELE3-F1
#
_entry.id   AF-A0A0M4ELE3-F1
#
_cell.length_a   1.000
_cell.length_b   1.000
_cell.length_c   1.000
_cell.angle_alpha   90.00
_cell.angle_beta   90.00
_cell.angle_gamma   90.00
#
_symmetry.space_group_name_H-M   'P 1'
#
loop_
_entity.id
_entity.type
_entity.pdbx_description
1 polymer ?
#
loop_
_entity_poly.entity_id
_entity_poly.type
_entity_poly.pdbx_seq_one_letter_code
_entity_poly.pdbx_strand_id
1 'polypeptide(L)'
;TKTFAATPIEVVKQVVASVEAGDVRSLLAEICVFNFLGRNVCSATEVTGWVRTQVTNRFKHQQFESATLCDLRQEVHLKERFGSSFGRQQYRPKLKHELPSSLKLHIDTDDDDDSDEIGAVVDPLALVLKTPPRGGDASSSHVLVQYVMATGVLKACHKADDGGICVGPLIPVELTVGYRNNPLEVCLIVYDKHDRYLGAALKRRGARSHRRHANTDDEAGEDEQPPPRTVRRTLFINEVDLDDDLGLRPIMESHEP
;
A
#
# COMPACT_ATOMS: atom_id res chain seq x y z
N THR A 1 15.42 26.99 21.25
CA THR A 1 15.24 25.68 20.59
C THR A 1 16.48 24.84 20.84
N LYS A 2 16.45 23.96 21.84
CA LYS A 2 17.62 23.14 22.17
C LYS A 2 17.69 21.99 21.17
N THR A 3 18.57 22.08 20.18
CA THR A 3 19.00 20.98 19.33
C THR A 3 19.90 20.06 20.15
N PHE A 4 19.29 19.15 20.91
CA PHE A 4 20.01 18.00 21.44
C PHE A 4 20.16 16.99 20.31
N ALA A 5 21.38 16.50 20.07
CA ALA A 5 21.56 15.27 19.32
C ALA A 5 20.90 14.16 20.14
N ALA A 6 19.62 13.87 19.83
CA ALA A 6 18.86 12.86 20.53
C ALA A 6 19.63 11.54 20.48
N THR A 7 19.90 10.93 21.63
CA THR A 7 20.55 9.62 21.65
C THR A 7 19.62 8.60 20.99
N PRO A 8 20.14 7.53 20.33
CA PRO A 8 19.29 6.52 19.69
C PRO A 8 18.17 5.99 20.59
N ILE A 9 18.47 5.82 21.87
CA ILE A 9 17.52 5.35 22.87
C ILE A 9 16.45 6.39 23.21
N GLU A 10 16.79 7.68 23.25
CA GLU A 10 15.81 8.75 23.45
C GLU A 10 14.81 8.81 22.30
N VAL A 11 15.28 8.67 21.05
CA VAL A 11 14.40 8.65 19.87
C VAL A 11 13.40 7.50 19.97
N VAL A 12 13.87 6.29 20.27
CA VAL A 12 12.99 5.12 20.41
C VAL A 12 12.00 5.31 21.56
N LYS A 13 12.47 5.77 22.73
CA LYS A 13 11.60 6.01 23.89
C LYS A 13 10.54 7.07 23.61
N GLN A 14 10.91 8.14 22.91
CA GLN A 14 9.98 9.19 22.52
C GLN A 14 8.91 8.67 21.55
N VAL A 15 9.31 7.88 20.55
CA VAL A 15 8.36 7.25 19.62
C VAL A 15 7.42 6.29 20.34
N VAL A 16 7.95 5.42 21.20
CA VAL A 16 7.13 4.48 21.98
C VAL A 16 6.16 5.22 22.90
N ALA A 17 6.63 6.23 23.63
CA ALA A 17 5.80 7.04 24.51
C ALA A 17 4.67 7.74 23.74
N SER A 18 4.97 8.32 22.57
CA SER A 18 3.96 8.96 21.72
C SER A 18 2.95 7.97 21.14
N VAL A 19 3.37 6.75 20.79
CA VAL A 19 2.47 5.69 20.32
C VAL A 19 1.53 5.23 21.45
N GLU A 20 2.04 5.06 22.67
CA GLU A 20 1.23 4.67 23.82
C GLU A 20 0.32 5.79 24.31
N ALA A 21 0.74 7.05 24.20
CA ALA A 21 -0.09 8.22 24.50
C ALA A 21 -1.14 8.51 23.41
N GLY A 22 -0.96 7.96 22.20
CA GLY A 22 -1.81 8.23 21.05
C GLY A 22 -1.53 9.57 20.37
N ASP A 23 -0.43 10.26 20.72
CA ASP A 23 0.02 11.52 20.10
C ASP A 23 1.21 11.29 19.14
N VAL A 24 1.10 10.28 18.29
CA VAL A 24 2.16 9.99 17.30
C VAL A 24 2.24 11.07 16.20
N ARG A 25 1.15 11.82 15.99
CA ARG A 25 1.03 12.78 14.88
C ARG A 25 2.05 13.91 14.94
N SER A 26 2.41 14.36 16.14
CA SER A 26 3.35 15.46 16.37
C SER A 26 4.78 15.11 15.97
N LEU A 27 5.13 13.81 15.93
CA LEU A 27 6.46 13.33 15.56
C LEU A 27 6.59 12.95 14.08
N LEU A 28 5.48 12.61 13.43
CA LEU A 28 5.51 12.06 12.07
C LEU A 28 5.74 13.14 11.01
N ALA A 29 6.62 12.83 10.07
CA ALA A 29 6.79 13.56 8.82
C ALA A 29 5.49 13.58 8.02
N GLU A 30 5.28 14.59 7.18
CA GLU A 30 4.14 14.62 6.24
C GLU A 30 4.12 13.36 5.36
N ILE A 31 5.29 12.98 4.85
CA ILE A 31 5.55 11.77 4.08
C ILE A 31 6.24 10.78 5.01
N CYS A 32 5.45 9.90 5.64
CA CYS A 32 5.97 8.84 6.50
C CYS A 32 5.43 7.48 6.09
N VAL A 33 6.20 6.44 6.43
CA VAL A 33 5.89 5.05 6.18
C VAL A 33 5.88 4.32 7.53
N PHE A 34 4.80 3.61 7.80
CA PHE A 34 4.62 2.80 8.98
C PHE A 34 4.40 1.36 8.55
N ASN A 35 5.30 0.47 8.92
CA ASN A 35 5.17 -0.95 8.71
C ASN A 35 4.97 -1.66 10.06
N PHE A 36 3.91 -2.43 10.18
CA PHE A 36 3.66 -3.24 11.37
C PHE A 36 3.41 -4.68 10.97
N LEU A 37 4.37 -5.53 11.30
CA LEU A 37 4.35 -6.97 11.06
C LEU A 37 3.98 -7.32 9.61
N GLY A 38 4.55 -6.56 8.66
CA GLY A 38 4.35 -6.75 7.23
C GLY A 38 3.23 -5.92 6.61
N ARG A 39 2.35 -5.29 7.40
CA ARG A 39 1.33 -4.36 6.90
C ARG A 39 1.92 -2.97 6.79
N ASN A 40 1.72 -2.32 5.63
CA ASN A 40 2.30 -1.02 5.36
C ASN A 40 1.20 0.05 5.23
N VAL A 41 1.39 1.17 5.92
CA VAL A 41 0.53 2.35 5.90
C VAL A 41 1.41 3.55 5.64
N CYS A 42 0.96 4.48 4.78
CA CYS A 42 1.77 5.62 4.38
C CYS A 42 0.98 6.91 4.65
N SER A 43 1.64 8.05 4.82
CA SER A 43 1.05 9.35 5.26
C SER A 43 0.79 9.45 6.76
N ALA A 44 1.15 10.60 7.34
CA ALA A 44 0.96 10.89 8.76
C ALA A 44 -0.49 10.69 9.25
N THR A 45 -1.47 11.02 8.41
CA THR A 45 -2.90 10.93 8.78
C THR A 45 -3.37 9.47 8.87
N GLU A 46 -3.07 8.66 7.86
CA GLU A 46 -3.41 7.24 7.83
C GLU A 46 -2.68 6.49 8.93
N VAL A 47 -1.38 6.76 9.12
CA VAL A 47 -0.57 6.16 10.17
C VAL A 47 -1.14 6.48 11.54
N THR A 48 -1.51 7.73 11.81
CA THR A 48 -2.09 8.12 13.10
C THR A 48 -3.40 7.39 13.38
N GLY A 49 -4.32 7.34 12.39
CA GLY A 49 -5.59 6.64 12.53
C GLY A 49 -5.42 5.12 12.73
N TRP A 50 -4.48 4.55 11.98
CA TRP A 50 -4.16 3.13 12.07
C TRP A 50 -3.51 2.76 13.39
N VAL A 51 -2.50 3.51 13.85
CA VAL A 51 -1.84 3.29 15.15
C VAL A 51 -2.83 3.37 16.30
N ARG A 52 -3.71 4.38 16.29
CA ARG A 52 -4.73 4.56 17.33
C ARG A 52 -5.70 3.37 17.41
N THR A 53 -6.11 2.83 16.26
CA THR A 53 -7.11 1.75 16.19
C THR A 53 -6.49 0.36 16.38
N GLN A 54 -5.29 0.13 15.85
CA GLN A 54 -4.68 -1.20 15.79
C GLN A 54 -3.58 -1.43 16.82
N VAL A 55 -2.96 -0.37 17.35
CA VAL A 55 -1.76 -0.48 18.23
C VAL A 55 -2.04 0.01 19.64
N THR A 56 -2.32 1.31 19.83
CA THR A 56 -2.30 2.00 21.14
C THR A 56 -3.13 1.30 22.22
N ASN A 57 -4.32 0.80 21.87
CA ASN A 57 -5.22 0.14 22.82
C ASN A 57 -5.04 -1.39 22.88
N ARG A 58 -4.30 -1.97 21.94
CA ARG A 58 -4.25 -3.43 21.74
C ARG A 58 -2.93 -4.03 22.19
N PHE A 59 -1.84 -3.26 22.13
CA PHE A 59 -0.50 -3.68 22.51
C PHE A 59 0.16 -2.69 23.47
N LYS A 60 0.92 -3.20 24.43
CA LYS A 60 1.83 -2.43 25.29
C LYS A 60 3.26 -2.74 24.93
N HIS A 61 4.09 -1.72 24.85
CA HIS A 61 5.50 -1.84 24.52
C HIS A 61 6.28 -2.16 25.78
N GLN A 62 7.05 -3.24 25.77
CA GLN A 62 7.87 -3.68 26.90
C GLN A 62 9.30 -3.96 26.44
N GLN A 63 10.26 -3.81 27.35
CA GLN A 63 11.67 -4.22 27.15
C GLN A 63 12.43 -3.48 26.03
N PHE A 64 12.05 -2.24 25.69
CA PHE A 64 12.82 -1.37 24.78
C PHE A 64 13.93 -0.60 25.54
N GLU A 65 14.88 -1.34 26.11
CA GLU A 65 15.91 -0.76 26.99
C GLU A 65 17.18 -0.30 26.26
N SER A 66 17.46 -0.91 25.11
CA SER A 66 18.64 -0.60 24.30
C SER A 66 18.22 -0.25 22.87
N ALA A 67 18.95 0.69 22.28
CA ALA A 67 18.82 1.07 20.89
C ALA A 67 20.20 1.32 20.30
N THR A 68 20.40 0.90 19.06
CA THR A 68 21.64 1.06 18.30
C THR A 68 21.35 1.79 17.01
N LEU A 69 22.36 2.48 16.46
CA LEU A 69 22.28 2.95 15.08
C LEU A 69 22.29 1.72 14.14
N CYS A 70 21.63 1.87 12.99
CA CYS A 70 21.67 0.84 11.96
C CYS A 70 23.06 0.76 11.32
N ASP A 71 23.50 -0.45 11.00
CA ASP A 71 24.67 -0.64 10.14
C ASP A 71 24.36 -0.19 8.71
N LEU A 72 25.39 0.22 7.96
CA LEU A 72 25.25 0.65 6.57
C LEU A 72 24.49 -0.38 5.70
N ARG A 73 24.73 -1.67 5.93
CA ARG A 73 24.04 -2.76 5.21
C ARG A 73 22.54 -2.78 5.51
N GLN A 74 22.15 -2.55 6.76
CA GLN A 74 20.75 -2.50 7.16
C GLN A 74 20.08 -1.25 6.57
N GLU A 75 20.77 -0.11 6.58
CA GLU A 75 20.27 1.11 5.94
C GLU A 75 20.01 0.92 4.45
N VAL A 76 20.94 0.30 3.71
CA VAL A 76 20.76 -0.01 2.29
C VAL A 76 19.53 -0.90 2.10
N HIS A 77 19.37 -1.93 2.93
CA HIS A 77 18.20 -2.82 2.86
C HIS A 77 16.88 -2.09 3.12
N LEU A 78 16.85 -1.18 4.11
CA LEU A 78 15.67 -0.35 4.39
C LEU A 78 15.35 0.59 3.23
N LYS A 79 16.39 1.21 2.64
CA LYS A 79 16.25 2.07 1.46
C LYS A 79 15.74 1.30 0.24
N GLU A 80 16.20 0.09 0.00
CA GLU A 80 15.68 -0.76 -1.08
C GLU A 80 14.23 -1.18 -0.83
N ARG A 81 13.91 -1.61 0.40
CA ARG A 81 12.57 -2.10 0.77
C ARG A 81 11.51 -1.01 0.74
N PHE A 82 11.85 0.21 1.16
CA PHE A 82 10.89 1.32 1.32
C PHE A 82 11.11 2.50 0.38
N GLY A 83 12.21 2.53 -0.38
CA GLY A 83 12.53 3.65 -1.28
C GLY A 83 11.45 3.89 -2.34
N SER A 84 10.83 2.82 -2.85
CA SER A 84 9.68 2.93 -3.76
C SER A 84 8.48 3.60 -3.10
N SER A 85 8.23 3.39 -1.80
CA SER A 85 7.13 4.01 -1.07
C SER A 85 7.35 5.52 -0.90
N PHE A 86 8.59 5.93 -0.61
CA PHE A 86 8.94 7.35 -0.53
C PHE A 86 8.87 8.04 -1.90
N GLY A 87 9.39 7.41 -2.96
CA GLY A 87 9.33 7.95 -4.31
C GLY A 87 7.90 8.17 -4.80
N ARG A 88 7.01 7.19 -4.63
CA ARG A 88 5.59 7.33 -5.03
C ARG A 88 4.88 8.49 -4.35
N GLN A 89 5.21 8.80 -3.11
CA GLN A 89 4.59 9.91 -2.38
C GLN A 89 5.18 11.27 -2.76
N GLN A 90 6.47 11.35 -3.08
CA GLN A 90 7.09 12.59 -3.58
C GLN A 90 6.56 12.97 -4.97
N TYR A 91 6.31 11.99 -5.83
CA TYR A 91 5.75 12.20 -7.18
C TYR A 91 4.22 12.24 -7.23
N ARG A 92 3.51 12.31 -6.10
CA ARG A 92 2.15 12.84 -6.12
C ARG A 92 2.28 14.36 -6.08
N PRO A 93 2.34 15.06 -7.22
CA PRO A 93 2.16 16.51 -7.17
C PRO A 93 0.86 16.73 -6.40
N LYS A 94 0.93 17.57 -5.37
CA LYS A 94 -0.27 18.15 -4.77
C LYS A 94 -0.86 19.04 -5.85
N LEU A 95 -1.50 18.40 -6.84
CA LEU A 95 -2.38 19.04 -7.78
C LEU A 95 -3.57 19.47 -6.92
N LYS A 96 -3.39 20.57 -6.18
CA LYS A 96 -4.45 21.51 -5.96
C LYS A 96 -4.79 22.02 -7.35
N HIS A 97 -5.44 21.18 -8.15
CA HIS A 97 -6.25 21.68 -9.21
C HIS A 97 -7.35 22.38 -8.43
N GLU A 98 -7.14 23.67 -8.19
CA GLU A 98 -8.22 24.61 -8.37
C GLU A 98 -8.73 24.26 -9.76
N LEU A 99 -9.73 23.37 -9.80
CA LEU A 99 -10.51 23.16 -10.99
C LEU A 99 -10.90 24.57 -11.40
N PRO A 100 -10.54 25.04 -12.62
CA PRO A 100 -11.03 26.32 -13.07
C PRO A 100 -12.55 26.29 -12.91
N SER A 101 -13.03 27.07 -11.95
CA SER A 101 -14.43 27.37 -11.80
C SER A 101 -14.90 27.85 -13.17
N SER A 102 -15.92 27.20 -13.72
CA SER A 102 -16.51 27.47 -15.03
C SER A 102 -15.70 26.98 -16.26
N LEU A 103 -15.93 25.73 -16.64
CA LEU A 103 -16.27 25.44 -18.03
C LEU A 103 -17.63 26.10 -18.33
N LYS A 104 -17.63 27.41 -18.52
CA LYS A 104 -18.70 28.09 -19.28
C LYS A 104 -18.38 27.82 -20.74
N LEU A 105 -19.02 26.81 -21.30
CA LEU A 105 -19.16 26.69 -22.76
C LEU A 105 -19.97 27.90 -23.23
N HIS A 106 -19.29 28.98 -23.59
CA HIS A 106 -19.87 29.94 -24.51
C HIS A 106 -19.87 29.25 -25.87
N ILE A 107 -21.06 28.85 -26.31
CA ILE A 107 -21.34 28.55 -27.71
C ILE A 107 -21.26 29.91 -28.39
N ASP A 108 -20.08 30.24 -28.91
CA ASP A 108 -19.94 31.37 -29.81
C ASP A 108 -20.74 31.02 -31.06
N THR A 109 -21.75 31.85 -31.30
CA THR A 109 -22.62 31.79 -32.47
C THR A 109 -21.79 32.27 -33.64
N ASP A 110 -21.78 31.48 -34.71
CA ASP A 110 -21.16 31.81 -35.99
C ASP A 110 -21.65 33.19 -36.46
N ASP A 111 -20.71 34.12 -36.61
CA ASP A 111 -20.88 35.31 -37.46
C ASP A 111 -19.72 35.31 -38.46
N ASP A 112 -20.10 35.13 -39.72
CA ASP A 112 -19.27 35.25 -40.90
C ASP A 112 -18.62 36.65 -40.97
N ASP A 113 -17.30 36.72 -41.14
CA ASP A 113 -16.72 37.78 -41.98
C ASP A 113 -15.35 37.36 -42.53
N ASP A 114 -15.30 37.33 -43.86
CA ASP A 114 -14.11 37.13 -44.67
C ASP A 114 -13.15 38.32 -44.48
N SER A 115 -11.90 38.07 -44.09
CA SER A 115 -10.80 39.03 -44.30
C SER A 115 -9.44 38.33 -44.30
N ASP A 116 -8.70 38.61 -45.37
CA ASP A 116 -7.43 38.05 -45.78
C ASP A 116 -6.24 38.23 -44.81
N GLU A 117 -5.34 37.23 -44.86
CA GLU A 117 -3.88 37.39 -44.97
C GLU A 117 -3.13 38.24 -43.93
N ILE A 118 -2.61 37.59 -42.86
CA ILE A 118 -1.25 37.89 -42.34
C ILE A 118 -0.58 36.58 -41.89
N GLY A 119 0.54 36.26 -42.53
CA GLY A 119 1.32 35.05 -42.33
C GLY A 119 1.82 34.86 -40.89
N ALA A 120 1.42 33.75 -40.28
CA ALA A 120 2.14 33.15 -39.17
C ALA A 120 3.08 32.08 -39.75
N VAL A 121 4.36 32.42 -39.86
CA VAL A 121 5.43 31.44 -40.06
C VAL A 121 5.43 30.52 -38.83
N VAL A 122 4.77 29.38 -38.96
CA VAL A 122 4.84 28.30 -37.97
C VAL A 122 6.21 27.65 -38.15
N ASP A 123 7.15 28.00 -37.28
CA ASP A 123 8.48 27.39 -37.23
C ASP A 123 8.34 25.86 -37.03
N PRO A 124 8.76 25.02 -38.00
CA PRO A 124 8.55 23.57 -37.94
C PRO A 124 9.36 22.85 -36.85
N LEU A 125 10.17 23.56 -36.06
CA LEU A 125 11.10 22.97 -35.08
C LEU A 125 10.72 23.20 -33.61
N ALA A 126 9.61 23.88 -33.32
CA ALA A 126 9.20 24.15 -31.93
C ALA A 126 8.27 23.09 -31.32
N LEU A 127 8.17 21.88 -31.91
CA LEU A 127 7.59 20.72 -31.24
C LEU A 127 8.60 20.17 -30.21
N VAL A 128 8.90 21.00 -29.20
CA VAL A 128 9.60 20.54 -28.00
C VAL A 128 8.64 19.59 -27.30
N LEU A 129 8.79 18.31 -27.62
CA LEU A 129 8.24 17.22 -26.84
C LEU A 129 8.69 17.48 -25.40
N LYS A 130 7.77 18.01 -24.57
CA LYS A 130 7.91 18.03 -23.12
C LYS A 130 7.84 16.59 -22.68
N THR A 131 8.94 15.85 -22.87
CA THR A 131 9.13 14.59 -22.17
C THR A 131 8.93 14.91 -20.70
N PRO A 132 8.03 14.20 -19.99
CA PRO A 132 7.92 14.35 -18.55
C PRO A 132 9.33 14.33 -17.98
N PRO A 133 9.68 15.24 -17.05
CA PRO A 133 11.04 15.33 -16.54
C PRO A 133 11.50 13.92 -16.20
N ARG A 134 12.45 13.40 -17.00
CA ARG A 134 13.14 12.14 -16.67
C ARG A 134 13.67 12.39 -15.27
N GLY A 135 13.29 11.53 -14.32
CA GLY A 135 13.63 11.68 -12.90
C GLY A 135 15.14 11.73 -12.71
N GLY A 136 15.73 12.89 -12.97
CA GLY A 136 17.11 13.23 -12.74
C GLY A 136 17.26 13.47 -11.25
N ASP A 137 18.06 12.62 -10.64
CA ASP A 137 18.59 12.77 -9.29
C ASP A 137 17.55 12.95 -8.18
N ALA A 138 16.70 11.93 -8.02
CA ALA A 138 16.10 11.58 -6.72
C ALA A 138 17.16 11.39 -5.60
N SER A 139 18.45 11.47 -5.92
CA SER A 139 19.59 11.45 -5.01
C SER A 139 19.77 12.72 -4.16
N SER A 140 19.09 13.83 -4.48
CA SER A 140 19.39 15.15 -3.86
C SER A 140 18.42 15.61 -2.76
N SER A 141 17.29 14.92 -2.55
CA SER A 141 16.33 15.22 -1.46
C SER A 141 16.11 14.05 -0.51
N HIS A 142 17.05 13.10 -0.46
CA HIS A 142 17.21 12.26 0.73
C HIS A 142 17.90 13.12 1.81
N VAL A 143 17.14 14.05 2.40
CA VAL A 143 17.48 14.70 3.67
C VAL A 143 17.98 13.60 4.60
N LEU A 144 19.22 13.70 5.08
CA LEU A 144 19.95 12.67 5.83
C LEU A 144 19.05 12.01 6.89
N VAL A 145 18.43 10.88 6.53
CA VAL A 145 17.62 10.08 7.45
C VAL A 145 18.56 9.17 8.21
N GLN A 146 18.57 9.29 9.53
CA GLN A 146 19.27 8.36 10.41
C GLN A 146 18.31 7.24 10.79
N TYR A 147 18.84 6.02 10.92
CA TYR A 147 18.05 4.86 11.30
C TYR A 147 18.55 4.30 12.62
N VAL A 148 17.62 4.09 13.55
CA VAL A 148 17.88 3.45 14.84
C VAL A 148 17.05 2.21 14.99
N MET A 149 17.61 1.20 15.63
CA MET A 149 16.97 -0.08 15.88
C MET A 149 16.93 -0.35 17.37
N ALA A 150 15.82 -0.90 17.83
CA ALA A 150 15.66 -1.40 19.18
C ALA A 150 14.89 -2.72 19.15
N THR A 151 15.24 -3.62 20.06
CA THR A 151 14.50 -4.87 20.25
C THR A 151 13.65 -4.76 21.50
N GLY A 152 12.42 -5.26 21.45
CA GLY A 152 11.52 -5.28 22.59
C GLY A 152 10.42 -6.33 22.42
N VAL A 153 9.37 -6.23 23.21
CA VAL A 153 8.22 -7.13 23.20
C VAL A 153 6.94 -6.30 23.17
N LEU A 154 6.01 -6.69 22.29
CA LEU A 154 4.63 -6.21 22.32
C LEU A 154 3.80 -7.18 23.12
N LYS A 155 3.21 -6.71 24.22
CA LYS A 155 2.28 -7.47 25.04
C LYS A 155 0.85 -7.13 24.64
N ALA A 156 0.06 -8.13 24.24
CA ALA A 156 -1.35 -7.91 23.96
C ALA A 156 -2.11 -7.55 25.25
N CYS A 157 -2.97 -6.53 25.19
CA CYS A 157 -3.77 -6.06 26.34
C CYS A 157 -5.27 -6.26 26.16
N HIS A 158 -5.72 -6.65 24.98
CA HIS A 158 -7.12 -6.98 24.73
C HIS A 158 -7.43 -8.39 25.26
N LYS A 159 -8.62 -8.55 25.87
CA LYS A 159 -9.08 -9.84 26.45
C LYS A 159 -9.93 -10.66 25.47
N ALA A 160 -10.52 -10.02 24.47
CA ALA A 160 -11.41 -10.64 23.49
C ALA A 160 -10.94 -10.30 22.08
N ASP A 161 -11.19 -11.21 21.14
CA ASP A 161 -10.93 -11.00 19.71
C ASP A 161 -11.90 -9.93 19.20
N ASP A 162 -11.41 -8.71 19.07
CA ASP A 162 -12.13 -7.55 18.53
C ASP A 162 -12.02 -7.46 16.99
N GLY A 163 -11.60 -8.55 16.33
CA GLY A 163 -11.42 -8.60 14.88
C GLY A 163 -10.18 -7.84 14.39
N GLY A 164 -9.31 -7.39 15.29
CA GLY A 164 -8.05 -6.76 14.93
C GLY A 164 -6.92 -7.76 14.67
N ILE A 165 -5.69 -7.27 14.58
CA ILE A 165 -4.50 -8.10 14.43
C ILE A 165 -4.28 -8.95 15.69
N CYS A 166 -4.46 -10.26 15.59
CA CYS A 166 -4.15 -11.22 16.66
C CYS A 166 -2.79 -11.87 16.39
N VAL A 167 -1.79 -11.58 17.23
CA VAL A 167 -0.41 -12.09 17.06
C VAL A 167 0.07 -12.86 18.31
N GLY A 168 -0.87 -13.26 19.17
CA GLY A 168 -0.57 -13.92 20.44
C GLY A 168 -0.33 -12.94 21.60
N PRO A 169 -0.09 -13.45 22.82
CA PRO A 169 -0.04 -12.64 24.04
C PRO A 169 1.24 -11.81 24.17
N LEU A 170 2.37 -12.30 23.66
CA LEU A 170 3.69 -11.67 23.74
C LEU A 170 4.41 -11.88 22.41
N ILE A 171 4.77 -10.79 21.75
CA ILE A 171 5.42 -10.81 20.44
C ILE A 171 6.76 -10.11 20.54
N PRO A 172 7.89 -10.83 20.42
CA PRO A 172 9.18 -10.18 20.33
C PRO A 172 9.27 -9.46 18.98
N VAL A 173 9.65 -8.18 19.02
CA VAL A 173 9.71 -7.31 17.84
C VAL A 173 11.03 -6.55 17.76
N GLU A 174 11.44 -6.29 16.55
CA GLU A 174 12.49 -5.35 16.21
C GLU A 174 11.83 -4.07 15.67
N LEU A 175 12.03 -2.97 16.41
CA LEU A 175 11.55 -1.65 16.05
C LEU A 175 12.68 -0.88 15.37
N THR A 176 12.48 -0.56 14.09
CA THR A 176 13.35 0.34 13.34
C THR A 176 12.68 1.69 13.16
N VAL A 177 13.37 2.78 13.49
CA VAL A 177 12.89 4.15 13.34
C VAL A 177 13.85 4.90 12.42
N GLY A 178 13.34 5.41 11.30
CA GLY A 178 14.04 6.36 10.44
C GLY A 178 13.57 7.77 10.74
N TYR A 179 14.48 8.65 11.15
CA TYR A 179 14.17 10.03 11.54
C TYR A 179 15.17 11.03 10.96
N ARG A 180 14.73 12.29 10.92
CA ARG A 180 15.59 13.45 10.65
C ARG A 180 15.81 14.19 11.95
N ASN A 181 17.04 14.63 12.17
CA ASN A 181 17.40 15.38 13.36
C ASN A 181 17.29 16.88 13.02
N ASN A 182 16.38 17.59 13.68
CA ASN A 182 16.15 19.05 13.64
C ASN A 182 15.09 19.58 12.63
N PRO A 183 13.79 19.69 13.00
CA PRO A 183 13.15 19.11 14.20
C PRO A 183 13.15 17.58 14.13
N LEU A 184 12.92 16.90 15.27
CA LEU A 184 12.78 15.44 15.27
C LEU A 184 11.56 15.06 14.42
N GLU A 185 11.80 14.55 13.23
CA GLU A 185 10.76 14.22 12.24
C GLU A 185 10.91 12.76 11.83
N VAL A 186 9.93 11.93 12.21
CA VAL A 186 9.94 10.48 11.98
C VAL A 186 9.35 10.18 10.60
N CYS A 187 10.18 9.63 9.72
CA CYS A 187 9.83 9.31 8.34
C CYS A 187 9.50 7.83 8.15
N LEU A 188 10.08 6.95 8.98
CA LEU A 188 9.91 5.50 8.87
C LEU A 188 9.75 4.89 10.26
N ILE A 189 8.75 4.03 10.44
CA ILE A 189 8.61 3.18 11.62
C ILE A 189 8.34 1.76 11.12
N VAL A 190 9.14 0.79 11.55
CA VAL A 190 8.99 -0.62 11.16
C VAL A 190 8.99 -1.48 12.40
N TYR A 191 7.91 -2.23 12.62
CA TYR A 191 7.85 -3.34 13.55
C TYR A 191 7.98 -4.63 12.77
N ASP A 192 9.16 -5.24 12.79
CA ASP A 192 9.35 -6.59 12.26
C ASP A 192 9.35 -7.60 13.41
N LYS A 193 8.90 -8.83 13.13
CA LYS A 193 8.91 -9.90 14.12
C LYS A 193 10.36 -10.31 14.39
N HIS A 194 10.75 -10.32 15.66
CA HIS A 194 12.10 -10.71 16.05
C HIS A 194 12.19 -12.24 16.14
N ASP A 195 12.48 -12.89 15.02
CA ASP A 195 12.68 -14.34 14.98
C ASP A 195 14.07 -14.70 15.56
N ARG A 196 14.27 -14.52 16.86
CA ARG A 196 15.47 -15.03 17.57
C ARG A 196 15.56 -16.56 17.61
N TYR A 197 14.49 -17.27 17.21
CA TYR A 197 14.41 -18.74 17.29
C TYR A 197 14.42 -19.45 15.93
N LEU A 198 14.47 -18.73 14.81
CA LEU A 198 14.69 -19.35 13.49
C LEU A 198 16.13 -19.09 13.05
N GLY A 199 17.04 -19.86 13.64
CA GLY A 199 18.39 -19.98 13.13
C GLY A 199 18.37 -20.39 11.66
N ALA A 200 18.97 -19.57 10.81
CA ALA A 200 19.57 -19.91 9.51
C ALA A 200 18.75 -20.62 8.41
N ALA A 201 17.50 -21.04 8.62
CA ALA A 201 16.73 -21.78 7.62
C ALA A 201 15.36 -21.13 7.41
N LEU A 202 15.06 -20.75 6.17
CA LEU A 202 13.77 -20.25 5.67
C LEU A 202 13.55 -18.72 5.69
N LYS A 203 14.54 -17.93 5.24
CA LYS A 203 14.21 -16.75 4.39
C LYS A 203 13.89 -17.24 2.97
N ARG A 204 12.88 -18.10 2.81
CA ARG A 204 12.28 -18.33 1.49
C ARG A 204 11.37 -17.13 1.22
N ARG A 205 11.93 -16.22 0.43
CA ARG A 205 11.26 -15.41 -0.59
C ARG A 205 9.72 -15.50 -0.58
N GLY A 206 9.09 -14.35 -0.36
CA GLY A 206 7.79 -13.97 -0.90
C GLY A 206 6.77 -15.10 -0.98
N ALA A 207 6.00 -15.28 0.09
CA ALA A 207 4.63 -15.75 -0.07
C ALA A 207 3.85 -14.67 -0.83
N ARG A 208 4.02 -14.67 -2.17
CA ARG A 208 2.91 -14.34 -3.05
C ARG A 208 1.74 -15.12 -2.48
N SER A 209 0.71 -14.38 -2.09
CA SER A 209 -0.60 -14.90 -1.72
C SER A 209 -1.07 -15.84 -2.83
N HIS A 210 -0.68 -17.11 -2.73
CA HIS A 210 -1.28 -18.19 -3.47
C HIS A 210 -2.62 -18.38 -2.77
N ARG A 211 -3.67 -17.83 -3.38
CA ARG A 211 -5.04 -18.33 -3.22
C ARG A 211 -5.02 -19.81 -3.58
N ARG A 212 -4.69 -20.67 -2.62
CA ARG A 212 -4.95 -22.10 -2.71
C ARG A 212 -6.40 -22.28 -2.29
N HIS A 213 -7.24 -22.60 -3.26
CA HIS A 213 -8.52 -23.21 -3.00
C HIS A 213 -8.25 -24.51 -2.23
N ALA A 214 -8.79 -24.59 -1.02
CA ALA A 214 -8.75 -25.76 -0.16
C ALA A 214 -10.05 -26.52 -0.35
N ASN A 215 -10.14 -27.24 -1.46
CA ASN A 215 -11.26 -28.07 -1.88
C ASN A 215 -10.61 -29.05 -2.87
N THR A 216 -10.53 -30.37 -2.72
CA THR A 216 -11.33 -31.37 -2.01
C THR A 216 -10.58 -32.68 -2.26
N ASP A 217 -10.28 -33.42 -1.21
CA ASP A 217 -9.85 -34.83 -1.27
C ASP A 217 -10.73 -35.57 -0.27
N ASP A 218 -11.79 -36.19 -0.77
CA ASP A 218 -12.46 -37.31 -0.12
C ASP A 218 -13.10 -38.14 -1.24
N GLU A 219 -12.63 -39.38 -1.33
CA GLU A 219 -13.13 -40.43 -2.20
C GLU A 219 -14.48 -40.98 -1.69
N ALA A 220 -15.22 -41.57 -2.64
CA ALA A 220 -16.26 -42.59 -2.47
C ALA A 220 -17.70 -42.15 -2.13
N GLY A 221 -18.55 -42.22 -3.15
CA GLY A 221 -20.01 -42.28 -3.04
C GLY A 221 -20.64 -42.20 -4.43
N GLU A 222 -20.95 -43.36 -5.01
CA GLU A 222 -21.69 -43.49 -6.27
C GLU A 222 -23.05 -42.81 -6.14
N ASP A 223 -23.26 -41.73 -6.91
CA ASP A 223 -24.56 -41.29 -7.44
C ASP A 223 -24.30 -40.11 -8.39
N GLU A 224 -24.37 -40.38 -9.69
CA GLU A 224 -24.14 -39.42 -10.77
C GLU A 224 -25.21 -38.32 -10.77
N GLN A 225 -24.91 -37.18 -10.14
CA GLN A 225 -25.61 -35.92 -10.39
C GLN A 225 -24.71 -34.99 -11.22
N PRO A 226 -25.12 -34.57 -12.43
CA PRO A 226 -24.30 -33.68 -13.24
C PRO A 226 -24.23 -32.27 -12.60
N PRO A 227 -23.05 -31.64 -12.58
CA PRO A 227 -22.87 -30.33 -11.94
C PRO A 227 -23.57 -29.20 -12.72
N PRO A 228 -24.02 -28.13 -12.03
CA PRO A 228 -24.64 -26.98 -12.69
C PRO A 228 -23.62 -26.25 -13.58
N ARG A 229 -23.94 -26.18 -14.88
CA ARG A 229 -23.18 -25.47 -15.92
C ARG A 229 -23.04 -24.00 -15.55
N THR A 230 -21.85 -23.59 -15.13
CA THR A 230 -21.53 -22.16 -14.96
C THR A 230 -21.34 -21.54 -16.34
N VAL A 231 -22.21 -20.58 -16.66
CA VAL A 231 -22.25 -19.83 -17.91
C VAL A 231 -21.01 -18.93 -17.98
N ARG A 232 -19.96 -19.39 -18.68
CA ARG A 232 -18.94 -18.50 -19.22
C ARG A 232 -19.53 -17.81 -20.45
N ARG A 233 -19.93 -16.54 -20.29
CA ARG A 233 -20.21 -15.64 -21.42
C ARG A 233 -18.90 -15.36 -22.17
N THR A 234 -18.55 -16.22 -23.11
CA THR A 234 -17.63 -15.87 -24.19
C THR A 234 -18.43 -15.18 -25.28
N LEU A 235 -18.19 -13.89 -25.44
CA LEU A 235 -18.72 -13.10 -26.54
C LEU A 235 -17.88 -13.37 -27.80
N PHE A 236 -18.58 -13.59 -28.91
CA PHE A 236 -18.16 -13.60 -30.31
C PHE A 236 -17.46 -14.88 -30.83
N ILE A 237 -18.12 -15.57 -31.77
CA ILE A 237 -17.85 -15.50 -33.21
C ILE A 237 -19.14 -15.92 -33.94
N ASN A 238 -19.56 -15.11 -34.91
CA ASN A 238 -20.61 -15.46 -35.87
C ASN A 238 -19.98 -16.37 -36.93
N GLU A 239 -20.38 -17.64 -36.98
CA GLU A 239 -20.28 -18.44 -38.19
C GLU A 239 -21.70 -18.75 -38.63
N VAL A 240 -22.03 -18.13 -39.77
CA VAL A 240 -23.18 -18.45 -40.61
C VAL A 240 -22.82 -19.71 -41.38
N ASP A 241 -23.83 -20.55 -41.59
CA ASP A 241 -23.93 -21.66 -42.55
C ASP A 241 -24.23 -22.99 -41.83
N LEU A 242 -25.13 -23.85 -42.27
CA LEU A 242 -26.14 -23.90 -43.32
C LEU A 242 -26.92 -25.20 -43.01
N ASP A 243 -28.17 -25.24 -43.46
CA ASP A 243 -28.94 -26.43 -43.81
C ASP A 243 -29.55 -27.34 -42.73
N ASP A 244 -30.87 -27.49 -42.91
CA ASP A 244 -31.64 -28.74 -42.89
C ASP A 244 -31.53 -29.66 -41.67
N ASP A 245 -32.64 -29.89 -40.97
CA ASP A 245 -33.53 -30.98 -41.40
C ASP A 245 -34.73 -31.14 -40.44
N LEU A 246 -35.78 -31.60 -41.09
CA LEU A 246 -37.13 -31.93 -40.74
C LEU A 246 -37.38 -32.59 -39.37
N GLY A 247 -38.49 -32.17 -38.76
CA GLY A 247 -39.56 -33.12 -38.44
C GLY A 247 -39.45 -33.87 -37.12
N LEU A 248 -40.32 -33.52 -36.17
CA LEU A 248 -41.54 -34.27 -35.85
C LEU A 248 -42.10 -33.79 -34.50
N ARG A 249 -43.42 -33.62 -34.47
CA ARG A 249 -44.20 -33.20 -33.30
C ARG A 249 -44.60 -34.43 -32.45
N PRO A 250 -45.62 -34.34 -31.56
CA PRO A 250 -45.52 -34.52 -30.10
C PRO A 250 -46.21 -35.82 -29.65
N ILE A 251 -46.32 -36.10 -28.35
CA ILE A 251 -47.35 -36.96 -27.69
C ILE A 251 -47.09 -36.80 -26.16
N MET A 252 -47.97 -36.10 -25.41
CA MET A 252 -48.98 -36.64 -24.47
C MET A 252 -48.46 -37.83 -23.63
N GLU A 253 -48.54 -37.86 -22.30
CA GLU A 253 -49.78 -38.16 -21.58
C GLU A 253 -49.56 -38.07 -20.05
N SER A 254 -50.63 -37.74 -19.35
CA SER A 254 -50.89 -37.66 -17.91
C SER A 254 -50.67 -38.96 -17.12
N HIS A 255 -50.34 -38.90 -15.82
CA HIS A 255 -51.28 -39.23 -14.73
C HIS A 255 -50.65 -39.06 -13.32
N GLU A 256 -51.37 -38.36 -12.44
CA GLU A 256 -51.24 -38.38 -10.97
C GLU A 256 -51.73 -39.72 -10.38
N PRO A 257 -51.35 -39.96 -9.11
CA PRO A 257 -52.33 -40.20 -8.06
C PRO A 257 -52.38 -39.11 -6.98
#